data_AF-A0A9D2G1K4-F1
#
_entry.id   AF-A0A9D2G1K4-F1
#
_cell.length_a   1.000
_cell.length_b   1.000
_cell.length_c   1.000
_cell.angle_alpha   90.00
_cell.angle_beta   90.00
_cell.angle_gamma   90.00
#
_symmetry.space_group_name_H-M   'P 1'
#
loop_
_entity.id
_entity.type
_entity.pdbx_description
1 polymer ?
#
loop_
_entity_poly.entity_id
_entity_poly.type
_entity_poly.pdbx_seq_one_letter_code
_entity_poly.pdbx_strand_id
1 'polypeptide(L)'
;MKIINPVLKGFNPDPSFCRVGDDYYIATSTFEWFPGVQIHHSKDLVNWQLINQPLDRTDLLDMKGNPDSGGVWAPQLSYHDNKFWLIYSDVKVTGGAWKDVYNYLVTSETI
;
A
#
# COMPACT_ATOMS: atom_id res chain seq x y z
N MET A 1 19.88 9.43 15.65
CA MET A 1 19.80 7.98 15.97
C MET A 1 20.04 7.21 14.67
N LYS A 2 20.55 5.96 14.71
CA LYS A 2 20.73 5.16 13.48
C LYS A 2 19.45 4.35 13.19
N ILE A 3 19.22 4.03 11.92
CA ILE A 3 18.16 3.11 11.50
C ILE A 3 18.41 1.72 12.11
N ILE A 4 17.36 1.09 12.64
CA ILE A 4 17.38 -0.29 13.13
C ILE A 4 16.31 -1.06 12.35
N ASN A 5 16.75 -2.03 11.54
CA ASN A 5 15.84 -2.87 10.76
C ASN A 5 15.23 -4.00 11.59
N PRO A 6 14.00 -4.46 11.25
CA PRO A 6 13.09 -3.86 10.26
C PRO A 6 12.46 -2.55 10.76
N VAL A 7 12.42 -1.51 9.91
CA VAL A 7 11.77 -0.24 10.26
C VAL A 7 10.24 -0.37 10.35
N LEU A 8 9.65 -1.24 9.52
CA LEU A 8 8.27 -1.71 9.63
C LEU A 8 8.30 -3.19 10.00
N LYS A 9 7.88 -3.53 11.22
CA LYS A 9 7.89 -4.91 11.72
C LYS A 9 6.58 -5.62 11.41
N GLY A 10 6.58 -6.95 11.47
CA GLY A 10 5.38 -7.76 11.25
C GLY A 10 4.99 -7.83 9.77
N PHE A 11 3.68 -7.90 9.51
CA PHE A 11 3.11 -8.01 8.17
C PHE A 11 3.15 -6.66 7.45
N ASN A 12 4.28 -6.36 6.80
CA ASN A 12 4.53 -5.12 6.04
C ASN A 12 5.36 -5.43 4.76
N PRO A 13 4.81 -6.17 3.78
CA PRO A 13 5.52 -6.56 2.57
C PRO A 13 5.50 -5.45 1.50
N ASP A 14 6.29 -5.66 0.46
CA ASP A 14 6.28 -4.87 -0.78
C ASP A 14 6.35 -3.35 -0.56
N PRO A 15 7.39 -2.83 0.14
CA PRO A 15 7.46 -1.42 0.48
C PRO A 15 7.66 -0.55 -0.77
N SER A 16 6.70 0.33 -1.04
CA SER A 16 6.81 1.40 -2.04
C SER A 16 7.12 2.73 -1.37
N PHE A 17 8.35 3.20 -1.55
CA PHE A 17 8.86 4.42 -0.92
C PHE A 17 8.58 5.68 -1.76
N CYS A 18 8.12 6.75 -1.11
CA CYS A 18 7.88 8.05 -1.73
C CYS A 18 8.36 9.19 -0.81
N ARG A 19 8.88 10.28 -1.39
CA ARG A 19 9.26 11.50 -0.65
C ARG A 19 8.49 12.70 -1.19
N VAL A 20 7.96 13.52 -0.29
CA VAL A 20 7.30 14.80 -0.58
C VAL A 20 7.90 15.87 0.31
N GLY A 21 8.74 16.75 -0.24
CA GLY A 21 9.49 17.70 0.60
C GLY A 21 10.31 16.95 1.67
N ASP A 22 10.09 17.28 2.93
CA ASP A 22 10.79 16.66 4.07
C ASP A 22 10.04 15.46 4.68
N ASP A 23 8.94 15.04 4.04
CA ASP A 23 8.11 13.92 4.47
C ASP A 23 8.36 12.67 3.62
N TYR A 24 8.46 11.52 4.28
CA TYR A 24 8.72 10.22 3.66
C TYR A 24 7.57 9.26 3.94
N TYR A 25 7.19 8.49 2.93
CA TYR A 25 6.07 7.56 2.98
C TYR A 25 6.49 6.17 2.49
N ILE A 26 5.94 5.14 3.11
CA ILE A 26 6.03 3.76 2.62
C ILE A 26 4.62 3.19 2.54
N ALA A 27 4.20 2.78 1.34
CA ALA A 27 3.01 1.96 1.14
C ALA A 27 3.38 0.48 1.17
N THR A 28 2.62 -0.36 1.87
CA THR A 28 2.81 -1.83 1.92
C THR A 28 1.53 -2.57 1.53
N SER A 29 1.68 -3.75 0.92
CA SER A 29 0.57 -4.62 0.51
C SER A 29 -0.20 -5.17 1.71
N THR A 30 -1.52 -5.33 1.57
CA THR A 30 -2.40 -5.82 2.66
C THR A 30 -3.14 -7.11 2.33
N PHE A 31 -3.01 -7.62 1.11
CA PHE A 31 -3.72 -8.79 0.61
C PHE A 31 -5.23 -8.71 0.91
N GLU A 32 -5.80 -9.70 1.59
CA GLU A 32 -7.21 -9.80 1.97
C GLU A 32 -7.62 -8.90 3.16
N TRP A 33 -6.68 -8.24 3.82
CA TRP A 33 -6.98 -7.36 4.96
C TRP A 33 -7.52 -6.01 4.49
N PHE A 34 -8.63 -5.60 5.12
CA PHE A 34 -9.34 -4.35 4.83
C PHE A 34 -9.36 -3.44 6.07
N PRO A 35 -9.16 -2.11 5.95
CA PRO A 35 -8.91 -1.33 4.73
C PRO A 35 -7.58 -1.65 4.03
N GLY A 36 -7.55 -1.50 2.70
CA GLY A 36 -6.42 -1.91 1.87
C GLY A 36 -5.30 -0.87 1.74
N VAL A 37 -4.07 -1.38 1.56
CA VAL A 37 -2.78 -0.64 1.57
C VAL A 37 -2.51 0.03 2.91
N GLN A 38 -1.35 -0.22 3.52
CA GLN A 38 -0.91 0.53 4.71
C GLN A 38 0.09 1.61 4.30
N ILE A 39 -0.14 2.85 4.72
CA ILE A 39 0.79 3.96 4.50
C ILE A 39 1.43 4.37 5.82
N HIS A 40 2.74 4.21 5.89
CA HIS A 40 3.57 4.68 7.00
C HIS A 40 4.28 5.98 6.63
N HIS A 41 4.47 6.86 7.61
CA HIS A 41 5.14 8.15 7.45
C HIS A 41 6.34 8.31 8.39
N SER A 42 7.36 9.03 7.92
CA SER A 42 8.53 9.41 8.68
C SER A 42 9.07 10.77 8.21
N LYS A 43 9.81 11.46 9.09
CA LYS A 43 10.62 12.65 8.75
C LYS A 43 12.13 12.41 8.85
N ASP A 44 12.54 11.30 9.45
CA ASP A 44 13.94 11.01 9.76
C ASP A 44 14.42 9.63 9.27
N LEU A 45 13.53 8.87 8.61
CA LEU A 45 13.73 7.49 8.14
C LEU A 45 13.98 6.46 9.26
N VAL A 46 14.00 6.89 10.52
CA VAL A 46 14.24 6.05 11.70
C VAL A 46 12.92 5.71 12.38
N ASN A 47 12.09 6.72 12.62
CA ASN A 47 10.82 6.59 13.31
C ASN A 47 9.69 6.62 12.28
N TRP A 48 8.91 5.54 12.23
CA TRP A 48 7.81 5.36 11.29
C TRP A 48 6.48 5.19 12.04
N GLN A 49 5.41 5.81 11.54
CA GLN A 49 4.06 5.69 12.10
C GLN A 49 3.09 5.31 10.98
N LEU A 50 2.19 4.35 11.24
CA LEU A 50 1.05 4.09 10.36
C LEU A 50 0.10 5.29 10.42
N ILE A 51 -0.18 5.91 9.29
CA ILE A 51 -0.99 7.14 9.23
C ILE A 51 -2.27 7.00 8.40
N ASN A 52 -2.32 6.08 7.44
CA ASN A 52 -3.50 5.94 6.58
C ASN A 52 -3.61 4.53 5.96
N GLN A 53 -4.83 4.16 5.57
CA GLN A 53 -5.16 3.02 4.73
C GLN A 53 -6.20 3.42 3.66
N PRO A 54 -5.77 3.81 2.45
CA PRO A 54 -6.59 4.60 1.50
C PRO A 54 -7.71 3.82 0.80
N LEU A 55 -7.72 2.49 0.86
CA LEU A 55 -8.75 1.66 0.23
C LEU A 55 -9.79 1.23 1.28
N ASP A 56 -10.59 2.18 1.77
CA ASP A 56 -11.50 2.06 2.92
C ASP A 56 -12.99 1.95 2.55
N ARG A 57 -13.29 1.88 1.26
CA ARG A 57 -14.64 1.82 0.69
C ARG A 57 -14.73 0.77 -0.42
N THR A 58 -15.86 0.09 -0.51
CA THR A 58 -16.04 -1.09 -1.37
C THR A 58 -16.06 -0.78 -2.86
N ASP A 59 -16.37 0.46 -3.25
CA ASP A 59 -16.25 0.94 -4.62
C ASP A 59 -14.80 1.24 -5.04
N LEU A 60 -13.86 1.31 -4.09
CA LEU A 60 -12.43 1.21 -4.37
C LEU A 60 -11.96 -0.25 -4.32
N LEU A 61 -12.40 -1.02 -3.32
CA LEU A 61 -11.87 -2.36 -3.08
C LEU A 61 -12.94 -3.30 -2.53
N ASP A 62 -13.54 -4.12 -3.40
CA ASP A 62 -14.43 -5.23 -3.01
C ASP A 62 -13.69 -6.57 -3.09
N MET A 63 -13.33 -7.09 -1.91
CA MET A 63 -12.60 -8.36 -1.76
C MET A 63 -13.47 -9.47 -1.18
N LYS A 64 -14.79 -9.30 -1.11
CA LYS A 64 -15.66 -10.37 -0.60
C LYS A 64 -15.54 -11.60 -1.51
N GLY A 65 -15.04 -12.70 -0.95
CA GLY A 65 -14.81 -13.95 -1.68
C GLY A 65 -13.47 -14.05 -2.40
N ASN A 66 -12.57 -13.08 -2.21
CA ASN A 66 -11.18 -13.25 -2.64
C ASN A 66 -10.53 -14.45 -1.94
N PRO A 67 -9.58 -15.14 -2.58
CA PRO A 67 -8.82 -16.20 -1.94
C PRO A 67 -7.89 -15.62 -0.87
N ASP A 68 -7.46 -16.46 0.08
CA ASP A 68 -6.39 -16.15 1.01
C ASP A 68 -5.14 -15.69 0.23
N SER A 69 -4.46 -14.65 0.72
CA SER A 69 -3.35 -13.96 0.04
C SER A 69 -3.68 -13.41 -1.36
N GLY A 70 -4.96 -13.29 -1.72
CA GLY A 70 -5.44 -12.52 -2.87
C GLY A 70 -5.54 -11.03 -2.56
N GLY A 71 -6.38 -10.30 -3.29
CA GLY A 71 -6.62 -8.88 -2.99
C GLY A 71 -5.40 -8.00 -3.26
N VAL A 72 -5.08 -7.14 -2.30
CA VAL A 72 -4.08 -6.07 -2.45
C VAL A 72 -2.66 -6.59 -2.44
N TRP A 73 -2.13 -6.90 -3.62
CA TRP A 73 -0.71 -7.16 -3.84
C TRP A 73 0.12 -5.86 -3.85
N ALA A 74 1.43 -5.97 -4.09
CA ALA A 74 2.41 -4.89 -4.11
C ALA A 74 1.85 -3.54 -4.64
N PRO A 75 1.67 -2.54 -3.76
CA PRO A 75 1.23 -1.22 -4.20
C PRO A 75 2.40 -0.41 -4.78
N GLN A 76 2.09 0.64 -5.52
CA GLN A 76 3.06 1.65 -5.92
C GLN A 76 2.54 3.05 -5.56
N LEU A 77 3.24 3.72 -4.64
CA LEU A 77 2.95 5.09 -4.22
C LEU A 77 3.96 6.04 -4.87
N SER A 78 3.46 7.11 -5.48
CA SER A 78 4.28 8.20 -6.04
C SER A 78 3.64 9.55 -5.78
N TYR A 79 4.42 10.61 -5.96
CA TYR A 79 3.97 11.99 -5.82
C TYR A 79 4.44 12.82 -7.01
N HIS A 80 3.50 13.45 -7.69
CA HIS A 80 3.75 14.33 -8.83
C HIS A 80 2.54 15.26 -9.02
N ASP A 81 2.75 16.45 -9.58
CA ASP A 81 1.69 17.45 -9.83
C ASP A 81 0.83 17.77 -8.59
N ASN A 82 1.47 17.90 -7.43
CA ASN A 82 0.84 18.18 -6.13
C ASN A 82 -0.20 17.16 -5.66
N LYS A 83 0.00 15.89 -6.02
CA LYS A 83 -0.89 14.79 -5.64
C LYS A 83 -0.12 13.48 -5.52
N PHE A 84 -0.61 12.65 -4.61
CA PHE A 84 -0.24 11.26 -4.51
C PHE A 84 -0.97 10.45 -5.58
N TRP A 85 -0.25 9.49 -6.14
CA TRP A 85 -0.73 8.52 -7.11
C TRP A 85 -0.46 7.14 -6.51
N LEU A 86 -1.52 6.37 -6.32
CA LEU A 86 -1.44 5.01 -5.80
C LEU A 86 -1.93 4.04 -6.88
N ILE A 87 -1.02 3.22 -7.37
CA ILE A 87 -1.37 2.02 -8.12
C ILE A 87 -1.53 0.87 -7.13
N TYR A 88 -2.59 0.09 -7.28
CA TYR A 88 -2.79 -1.14 -6.52
C TYR A 88 -3.41 -2.21 -7.41
N SER A 89 -3.30 -3.45 -6.96
CA SER A 89 -3.83 -4.62 -7.64
C SER A 89 -4.91 -5.29 -6.80
N ASP A 90 -5.87 -5.92 -7.45
CA ASP A 90 -6.81 -6.84 -6.83
C ASP A 90 -6.68 -8.21 -7.51
N VAL A 91 -5.98 -9.11 -6.84
CA VAL A 91 -5.71 -10.47 -7.33
C VAL A 91 -6.86 -11.39 -6.95
N LYS A 92 -7.55 -11.93 -7.96
CA LYS A 92 -8.71 -12.79 -7.81
C LYS A 92 -8.38 -14.28 -7.85
N VAL A 93 -7.25 -14.66 -8.43
CA VAL A 93 -6.79 -16.06 -8.52
C VAL A 93 -5.36 -16.13 -8.03
N THR A 94 -5.07 -16.98 -7.04
CA THR A 94 -3.72 -17.13 -6.44
C THR A 94 -3.06 -18.48 -6.74
N GLY A 95 -3.79 -19.46 -7.27
CA GLY A 95 -3.28 -20.80 -7.60
C GLY A 95 -3.64 -21.27 -9.01
N GLY A 96 -3.04 -22.37 -9.45
CA GLY A 96 -3.22 -22.90 -10.80
C GLY A 96 -2.34 -22.22 -11.84
N ALA A 97 -2.74 -22.28 -13.12
CA ALA A 97 -1.94 -21.78 -14.23
C ALA A 97 -2.04 -20.25 -14.45
N TRP A 98 -3.05 -19.60 -13.88
CA TRP A 98 -3.32 -18.17 -14.07
C TRP A 98 -3.17 -17.36 -12.79
N LYS A 99 -3.12 -16.04 -12.98
CA LYS A 99 -3.06 -15.04 -11.91
C LYS A 99 -3.94 -13.84 -12.29
N ASP A 100 -5.25 -14.10 -12.42
CA ASP A 100 -6.21 -13.07 -12.79
C ASP A 100 -6.15 -11.90 -11.80
N VAL A 101 -5.81 -10.73 -12.33
CA VAL A 101 -5.52 -9.52 -11.58
C VAL A 101 -6.04 -8.30 -12.32
N TYR A 102 -6.59 -7.36 -11.56
CA TYR A 102 -6.97 -6.04 -12.05
C TYR A 102 -6.08 -5.00 -11.39
N ASN A 103 -5.56 -4.06 -12.18
CA ASN A 103 -4.74 -2.95 -11.68
C ASN A 103 -5.52 -1.65 -11.78
N TYR A 104 -5.44 -0.84 -10.73
CA TYR A 104 -6.20 0.39 -10.58
C TYR A 104 -5.28 1.56 -10.22
N LEU A 105 -5.76 2.76 -10.47
CA LEU A 105 -5.12 4.01 -10.05
C LEU A 105 -6.12 4.82 -9.22
N VAL A 106 -5.69 5.30 -8.07
CA VAL A 106 -6.37 6.36 -7.29
C VAL A 106 -5.40 7.50 -7.00
N THR A 107 -5.95 8.70 -6.83
CA THR A 107 -5.17 9.90 -6.54
C THR A 107 -5.76 10.67 -5.37
N SER A 108 -4.91 11.36 -4.61
CA SER A 108 -5.32 12.27 -3.54
C SER A 108 -4.31 13.40 -3.41
N GLU A 109 -4.76 14.61 -3.05
CA GLU A 109 -3.86 15.74 -2.75
C GLU A 109 -3.13 15.52 -1.40
N THR A 110 -3.69 14.69 -0.51
CA THR A 110 -3.16 14.42 0.84
C THR A 110 -3.16 12.92 1.17
N ILE A 111 -2.34 12.54 2.16
CA ILE A 111 -2.40 11.23 2.85
C ILE A 111 -2.94 11.46 4.25
#